data_AF-A0A964U8Z5-F1
#
_entry.id   AF-A0A964U8Z5-F1
#
_cell.length_a   1.000
_cell.length_b   1.000
_cell.length_c   1.000
_cell.angle_alpha   90.00
_cell.angle_beta   90.00
_cell.angle_gamma   90.00
#
_symmetry.space_group_name_H-M   'P 1'
#
loop_
_entity.id
_entity.type
_entity.pdbx_description
1 polymer ?
#
loop_
_entity_poly.entity_id
_entity_poly.type
_entity_poly.pdbx_seq_one_letter_code
_entity_poly.pdbx_strand_id
1 'polypeptide(L)'
;MAQNTTITCLAGQWTQLTDADIAAARVQNWGRFDIWLQATADATEPSGIDGSVVLAGGSILMSDVTLADLYPGVASPARLWVYAANTVEVSVSHA
;
A
#
# COMPACT_ATOMS: atom_id res chain seq x y z
N MET A 1 -10.30 7.61 -7.28
CA MET A 1 -11.13 8.67 -6.71
C MET A 1 -10.28 9.24 -5.61
N ALA A 2 -10.23 10.56 -5.46
CA ALA A 2 -9.34 11.12 -4.47
C ALA A 2 -9.71 10.63 -3.05
N GLN A 3 -8.71 10.15 -2.33
CA GLN A 3 -8.86 9.60 -0.98
C GLN A 3 -7.74 10.15 -0.11
N ASN A 4 -8.07 10.55 1.11
CA ASN A 4 -7.10 10.88 2.15
C ASN A 4 -7.66 10.43 3.49
N THR A 5 -7.19 9.28 3.99
CA THR A 5 -7.76 8.65 5.18
C THR A 5 -6.74 7.77 5.90
N THR A 6 -7.07 7.38 7.13
CA THR A 6 -6.35 6.36 7.88
C THR A 6 -7.16 5.07 7.90
N ILE A 7 -6.50 3.96 7.58
CA ILE A 7 -7.09 2.62 7.52
C ILE A 7 -6.43 1.77 8.59
N THR A 8 -7.24 1.04 9.36
CA THR A 8 -6.74 0.00 10.27
C THR A 8 -6.47 -1.27 9.47
N CYS A 9 -5.20 -1.60 9.28
CA CYS A 9 -4.76 -2.85 8.67
C CYS A 9 -4.68 -3.92 9.76
N LEU A 10 -5.57 -4.90 9.70
CA LEU A 10 -5.62 -5.98 10.69
C LEU A 10 -4.46 -6.97 10.50
N ALA A 11 -4.01 -7.56 11.60
CA ALA A 11 -2.94 -8.56 11.57
C ALA A 11 -3.27 -9.76 10.67
N GLY A 12 -2.29 -10.20 9.90
CA GLY A 12 -2.33 -11.47 9.15
C GLY A 12 -3.14 -11.44 7.86
N GLN A 13 -3.59 -10.28 7.38
CA GLN A 13 -4.39 -10.17 6.16
C GLN A 13 -3.99 -8.98 5.29
N TRP A 14 -4.27 -9.08 4.00
CA TRP A 14 -4.14 -7.97 3.07
C TRP A 14 -5.29 -6.99 3.24
N THR A 15 -4.95 -5.70 3.21
CA THR A 15 -5.91 -4.59 3.25
C THR A 15 -5.69 -3.73 2.02
N GLN A 16 -6.72 -3.55 1.20
CA GLN A 16 -6.66 -2.64 0.06
C GLN A 16 -6.66 -1.19 0.58
N LEU A 17 -5.64 -0.42 0.21
CA LEU A 17 -5.54 0.99 0.63
C LEU A 17 -6.28 1.95 -0.29
N THR A 18 -6.51 1.55 -1.53
CA THR A 18 -6.92 2.44 -2.62
C THR A 18 -8.30 2.07 -3.15
N ASP A 19 -9.20 3.05 -3.25
CA ASP A 19 -10.55 2.84 -3.79
C ASP A 19 -10.64 2.90 -5.33
N ALA A 20 -9.56 3.31 -6.00
CA ALA A 20 -9.44 3.36 -7.47
C ALA A 20 -8.07 2.89 -7.95
N ASP A 21 -7.96 2.67 -9.26
CA ASP A 21 -6.66 2.43 -9.89
C ASP A 21 -5.89 3.75 -9.91
N ILE A 22 -4.65 3.72 -9.42
CA ILE A 22 -3.82 4.91 -9.21
C ILE A 22 -2.43 4.74 -9.84
N ALA A 23 -1.77 5.86 -10.13
CA ALA A 23 -0.39 5.90 -10.60
C ALA A 23 0.62 6.17 -9.48
N ALA A 24 0.20 6.88 -8.43
CA ALA A 24 1.01 7.22 -7.27
C ALA A 24 0.12 7.45 -6.03
N ALA A 25 0.67 7.20 -4.86
CA ALA A 25 0.04 7.51 -3.58
C ALA A 25 1.09 7.81 -2.53
N ARG A 26 0.72 8.63 -1.56
CA ARG A 26 1.47 8.76 -0.32
C ARG A 26 0.93 7.74 0.69
N VAL A 27 1.82 7.01 1.35
CA VAL A 27 1.47 6.03 2.40
C VAL A 27 2.35 6.25 3.63
N GLN A 28 1.78 6.35 4.83
CA GLN A 28 2.54 6.28 6.10
C GLN A 28 2.14 5.05 6.87
N ASN A 29 3.15 4.40 7.43
CA ASN A 29 2.94 3.50 8.53
C ASN A 29 2.92 4.30 9.85
N TRP A 30 1.75 4.47 10.48
CA TRP A 30 1.64 5.08 11.81
C TRP A 30 1.92 4.09 12.94
N GLY A 31 1.95 2.79 12.62
CA GLY A 31 2.28 1.73 13.55
C GLY A 31 3.76 1.69 13.92
N ARG A 32 4.08 0.82 14.87
CA ARG A 32 5.46 0.50 15.30
C ARG A 32 6.04 -0.73 14.61
N PHE A 33 5.20 -1.50 13.92
CA PHE A 33 5.58 -2.74 13.24
C PHE A 33 5.71 -2.51 11.75
N ASP A 34 6.58 -3.29 11.12
CA ASP A 34 6.76 -3.25 9.67
C ASP A 34 5.47 -3.67 8.94
N ILE A 35 5.25 -3.04 7.80
CA ILE A 35 4.20 -3.42 6.83
C ILE A 35 4.82 -3.73 5.48
N TRP A 36 4.14 -4.60 4.74
CA TRP A 36 4.51 -4.99 3.39
C TRP A 36 3.52 -4.38 2.41
N LEU A 37 4.03 -3.49 1.57
CA LEU A 37 3.26 -2.78 0.55
C LEU A 37 3.40 -3.52 -0.78
N GLN A 38 2.28 -3.77 -1.47
CA GLN A 38 2.27 -4.44 -2.76
C GLN A 38 1.25 -3.80 -3.70
N ALA A 39 1.57 -3.81 -5.00
CA ALA A 39 0.66 -3.35 -6.04
C ALA A 39 0.14 -4.53 -6.89
N THR A 40 -1.11 -4.45 -7.32
CA THR A 40 -1.74 -5.40 -8.24
C THR A 40 -2.40 -4.65 -9.39
N ALA A 41 -2.59 -5.32 -10.55
CA ALA A 41 -3.20 -4.70 -11.73
C ALA A 41 -4.72 -4.50 -11.59
N ASP A 42 -5.35 -5.10 -10.58
CA ASP A 42 -6.78 -5.03 -10.30
C ASP A 42 -7.06 -5.19 -8.79
N ALA A 43 -8.33 -5.30 -8.41
CA ALA A 43 -8.77 -5.44 -7.02
C ALA A 43 -8.63 -6.87 -6.45
N THR A 44 -7.83 -7.74 -7.07
CA THR A 44 -7.47 -9.04 -6.51
C THR A 44 -6.35 -8.86 -5.50
N GLU A 45 -6.51 -9.47 -4.31
CA GLU A 45 -5.47 -9.42 -3.29
C GLU A 45 -4.18 -10.13 -3.73
N PRO A 46 -3.01 -9.71 -3.24
CA PRO A 46 -1.77 -10.43 -3.47
C PRO A 46 -1.75 -11.84 -2.89
N SER A 47 -1.09 -12.78 -3.57
CA SER A 47 -0.95 -14.17 -3.13
C SER A 47 0.14 -14.40 -2.06
N GLY A 48 0.97 -13.40 -1.79
CA GLY A 48 2.08 -13.47 -0.86
C GLY A 48 2.86 -12.15 -0.81
N ILE A 49 3.82 -12.06 0.11
CA ILE A 49 4.62 -10.85 0.37
C ILE A 49 5.87 -10.73 -0.51
N ASP A 50 6.11 -11.69 -1.41
CA ASP A 50 7.27 -11.67 -2.30
C ASP A 50 7.21 -10.47 -3.25
N GLY A 51 8.29 -9.70 -3.29
CA GLY A 51 8.35 -8.46 -4.08
C GLY A 51 7.66 -7.26 -3.45
N SER A 52 7.19 -7.37 -2.19
CA SER A 52 6.67 -6.24 -1.43
C SER A 52 7.76 -5.21 -1.08
N VAL A 53 7.36 -3.94 -1.02
CA VAL A 53 8.14 -2.86 -0.44
C VAL A 53 7.86 -2.83 1.05
N VAL A 54 8.90 -2.92 1.89
CA VAL A 54 8.75 -2.88 3.35
C VAL A 54 8.77 -1.44 3.83
N LEU A 55 7.73 -1.03 4.55
CA LEU A 55 7.70 0.25 5.28
C LEU A 55 7.80 -0.01 6.78
N ALA A 56 8.94 0.37 7.37
CA ALA A 56 9.14 0.26 8.80
C ALA A 56 8.18 1.18 9.57
N GLY A 57 7.96 0.89 10.86
CA GLY A 57 7.13 1.73 11.72
C GLY A 57 7.53 3.21 11.68
N GLY A 58 6.56 4.10 11.46
CA GLY A 58 6.79 5.55 11.32
C GLY A 58 7.25 6.02 9.93
N SER A 59 7.56 5.10 9.00
CA SER A 59 8.09 5.45 7.67
C SER A 59 7.00 5.94 6.71
N ILE A 60 7.44 6.61 5.65
CA ILE A 60 6.57 7.20 4.63
C ILE A 60 7.05 6.81 3.22
N LEU A 61 6.11 6.39 2.38
CA LEU A 61 6.23 6.41 0.94
C LEU A 61 5.66 7.75 0.43
N MET A 62 6.46 8.50 -0.33
CA MET A 62 6.11 9.82 -0.83
C MET A 62 5.31 9.72 -2.14
N SER A 63 4.44 10.70 -2.41
CA SER A 63 3.53 10.71 -3.57
C SER A 63 4.21 11.00 -4.91
N ASP A 64 5.47 11.42 -4.91
CA ASP A 64 6.27 11.67 -6.12
C ASP A 64 6.85 10.38 -6.71
N VAL A 65 6.84 9.28 -5.96
CA VAL A 65 7.25 7.96 -6.43
C VAL A 65 6.06 7.29 -7.12
N THR A 66 6.25 6.89 -8.38
CA THR A 66 5.19 6.19 -9.11
C THR A 66 5.16 4.70 -8.74
N LEU A 67 3.98 4.10 -8.83
CA LEU A 67 3.83 2.65 -8.63
C LEU A 67 4.53 1.84 -9.71
N ALA A 68 4.67 2.38 -10.93
CA ALA A 68 5.40 1.73 -12.01
C ALA A 68 6.92 1.66 -11.73
N ASP A 69 7.48 2.65 -11.04
CA ASP A 69 8.89 2.64 -10.64
C ASP A 69 9.16 1.61 -9.54
N LEU A 70 8.24 1.46 -8.59
CA LEU A 70 8.34 0.49 -7.50
C LEU A 70 8.01 -0.93 -7.93
N TYR A 71 7.05 -1.09 -8.85
CA TYR A 71 6.51 -2.37 -9.29
C TYR A 71 6.47 -2.43 -10.83
N PRO A 72 7.62 -2.47 -11.51
CA PRO A 72 7.68 -2.39 -12.97
C PRO A 72 6.99 -3.56 -13.71
N GLY A 73 6.74 -4.67 -13.03
CA GLY A 73 5.99 -5.81 -13.55
C GLY A 73 4.46 -5.69 -13.43
N VAL A 74 3.95 -4.66 -12.74
CA VAL A 74 2.52 -4.44 -12.53
C VAL A 74 2.02 -3.45 -13.57
N ALA A 75 0.99 -3.82 -14.31
CA ALA A 75 0.35 -2.92 -15.27
C ALA A 75 -0.23 -1.70 -14.53
N SER A 76 0.02 -0.51 -15.07
CA SER A 76 -0.53 0.75 -14.56
C SER A 76 -1.82 1.11 -15.30
N PRO A 77 -2.84 1.67 -14.62
CA PRO A 77 -2.90 2.00 -13.20
C PRO A 77 -3.11 0.78 -12.30
N ALA A 78 -2.68 0.86 -11.03
CA ALA A 78 -2.62 -0.28 -10.11
C ALA A 78 -3.42 -0.04 -8.82
N ARG A 79 -3.72 -1.13 -8.10
CA ARG A 79 -4.27 -1.11 -6.74
C ARG A 79 -3.15 -1.34 -5.73
N LEU A 80 -3.18 -0.56 -4.66
CA LEU A 80 -2.22 -0.66 -3.56
C LEU A 80 -2.81 -1.42 -2.38
N TRP A 81 -2.03 -2.37 -1.86
CA TRP A 81 -2.37 -3.25 -0.75
C TRP A 81 -1.31 -3.19 0.33
N VAL A 82 -1.74 -3.36 1.57
CA VAL A 82 -0.86 -3.55 2.72
C VAL A 82 -1.14 -4.87 3.39
N TYR A 83 -0.08 -5.63 3.63
CA TYR A 83 -0.08 -6.73 4.58
C TYR A 83 0.60 -6.26 5.86
N ALA A 84 -0.03 -6.56 7.00
CA ALA A 84 0.52 -6.26 8.30
C ALA A 84 0.59 -7.53 9.14
N ALA A 85 1.78 -7.87 9.66
CA ALA A 85 1.94 -9.00 10.58
C ALA A 85 1.28 -8.74 11.95
N ASN A 86 1.13 -7.46 12.29
CA ASN A 86 0.45 -6.98 13.50
C ASN A 86 -0.54 -5.88 13.10
N THR A 87 -1.61 -5.70 13.87
CA THR A 87 -2.58 -4.63 13.59
C THR A 87 -1.91 -3.26 13.69
N VAL A 88 -2.02 -2.46 12.64
CA VAL A 88 -1.43 -1.13 12.54
C VAL A 88 -2.36 -0.16 11.82
N GLU A 89 -2.14 1.12 12.04
CA GLU A 89 -2.81 2.18 11.30
C GLU A 89 -1.93 2.65 10.15
N VAL A 90 -2.53 2.78 8.96
CA VAL A 90 -1.86 3.23 7.74
C VAL A 90 -2.61 4.43 7.18
N SER A 91 -1.90 5.54 7.02
CA SER A 91 -2.46 6.76 6.43
C SER A 91 -2.16 6.77 4.93
N VAL A 92 -3.19 6.82 4.09
CA VAL A 92 -3.08 6.82 2.62
C VAL A 92 -3.67 8.08 2.03
N SER A 93 -3.00 8.65 1.02
CA SER A 93 -3.49 9.79 0.24
C SER A 93 -3.20 9.61 -1.26
N HIS A 94 -4.23 9.71 -2.10
CA HIS A 94 -4.14 9.65 -3.57
C HIS A 94 -5.26 10.48 -4.23
N ALA A 95 -5.15 10.72 -5.55
CA ALA A 95 -6.08 11.53 -6.35
C ALA A 95 -6.74 10.69 -7.46
#